data_AF-A0A0S8EJY0-F1
#
_entry.id   AF-A0A0S8EJY0-F1
#
_cell.length_a   1.000
_cell.length_b   1.000
_cell.length_c   1.000
_cell.angle_alpha   90.00
_cell.angle_beta   90.00
_cell.angle_gamma   90.00
#
_symmetry.space_group_name_H-M   'P 1'
#
loop_
_entity.id
_entity.type
_entity.pdbx_description
1 polymer ?
#
loop_
_entity_poly.entity_id
_entity_poly.type
_entity_poly.pdbx_seq_one_letter_code
_entity_poly.pdbx_strand_id
1 'polypeptide(L)'
;MQNGFCRGGNSVICAIPVFPLVLFWILLFLGRHEFGTKWVLILIAIWAGGLVAFAVACSPYPRAAGYFFMSYQAVLDIILILVIFKADLPVH
;
A
#
# COMPACT_ATOMS: atom_id res chain seq x y z
N MET A 1 23.50 7.49 -22.68
CA MET A 1 22.19 7.18 -22.08
C MET A 1 22.31 5.88 -21.28
N GLN A 2 22.43 5.98 -19.96
CA GLN A 2 22.03 4.95 -18.99
C GLN A 2 21.97 5.63 -17.61
N ASN A 3 20.86 5.38 -16.91
CA ASN A 3 20.30 6.21 -15.84
C ASN A 3 21.18 6.29 -14.58
N GLY A 4 21.68 7.48 -14.28
CA GLY A 4 22.48 7.78 -13.08
C GLY A 4 21.66 8.26 -11.89
N PHE A 5 20.55 7.58 -11.51
CA PHE A 5 19.65 8.07 -10.45
C PHE A 5 19.81 7.39 -9.07
N CYS A 6 20.94 6.72 -8.81
CA CYS A 6 21.19 6.07 -7.51
C CYS A 6 22.66 6.25 -7.08
N ARG A 7 23.11 7.49 -6.89
CA ARG A 7 24.43 7.79 -6.30
C ARG A 7 24.24 8.68 -5.07
N GLY A 8 24.44 8.09 -3.88
CA GLY A 8 24.44 8.82 -2.61
C GLY A 8 23.37 8.32 -1.65
N GLY A 9 23.78 7.99 -0.42
CA GLY A 9 23.00 7.25 0.57
C GLY A 9 21.69 7.91 0.99
N ASN A 10 20.82 7.06 1.56
CA ASN A 10 19.48 7.35 2.12
C ASN A 10 18.28 7.31 1.16
N SER A 11 18.37 6.55 0.07
CA SER A 11 17.29 6.41 -0.93
C SER A 11 16.26 5.31 -0.62
N VAL A 12 15.92 5.05 0.64
CA VAL A 12 14.82 4.11 0.98
C VAL A 12 13.49 4.62 0.39
N ILE A 13 13.39 5.95 0.27
CA ILE A 13 12.21 6.67 -0.23
C ILE A 13 12.14 6.64 -1.77
N CYS A 14 13.27 6.50 -2.48
CA CYS A 14 13.28 6.52 -3.96
C CYS A 14 12.87 5.20 -4.61
N ALA A 15 12.85 4.09 -3.86
CA ALA A 15 12.51 2.77 -4.38
C ALA A 15 11.07 2.34 -4.05
N ILE A 16 10.30 3.16 -3.34
CA ILE A 16 8.90 2.92 -3.07
C ILE A 16 8.13 3.42 -4.29
N PRO A 17 7.67 2.54 -5.21
CA PRO A 17 6.80 3.00 -6.29
C PRO A 17 5.59 3.69 -5.67
N VAL A 18 5.35 4.92 -6.12
CA VAL A 18 4.23 5.75 -5.65
C VAL A 18 2.89 5.16 -6.10
N PHE A 19 2.91 4.29 -7.10
CA PHE A 19 1.73 3.72 -7.73
C PHE A 19 0.86 2.88 -6.76
N PRO A 20 1.36 1.84 -6.06
CA PRO A 20 0.56 1.10 -5.07
C PRO A 20 0.05 1.97 -3.92
N LEU A 21 0.83 3.00 -3.55
CA LEU A 21 0.43 3.95 -2.51
C LEU A 21 -0.81 4.74 -2.94
N VAL A 22 -0.75 5.35 -4.14
CA VAL A 22 -1.86 6.14 -4.69
C VAL A 22 -3.07 5.26 -5.01
N LEU A 23 -2.83 4.06 -5.53
CA LEU A 23 -3.88 3.10 -5.85
C LEU A 23 -4.73 2.76 -4.61
N PHE A 24 -4.09 2.47 -3.47
CA PHE A 24 -4.80 2.20 -2.22
C PHE A 24 -5.75 3.33 -1.83
N TRP A 25 -5.29 4.59 -1.87
CA TRP A 25 -6.12 5.73 -1.52
C TRP A 25 -7.27 5.95 -2.50
N ILE A 26 -7.05 5.72 -3.79
CA ILE A 26 -8.11 5.76 -4.81
C ILE A 26 -9.15 4.66 -4.55
N LEU A 27 -8.71 3.42 -4.34
CA LEU A 27 -9.59 2.29 -4.06
C LEU A 27 -10.38 2.51 -2.77
N LEU A 28 -9.74 3.02 -1.72
CA LEU A 28 -10.39 3.36 -0.46
C LEU A 28 -11.45 4.47 -0.66
N PHE A 29 -11.15 5.48 -1.47
CA PHE A 29 -12.09 6.56 -1.76
C PHE A 29 -13.29 6.08 -2.57
N LEU A 30 -13.08 5.20 -3.56
CA LEU A 30 -14.16 4.58 -4.35
C LEU A 30 -14.99 3.63 -3.48
N GLY A 31 -14.33 2.75 -2.72
CA GLY A 31 -14.96 1.78 -1.84
C GLY A 31 -15.67 2.39 -0.64
N ARG A 32 -15.38 3.64 -0.23
CA ARG A 32 -16.01 4.22 0.98
C ARG A 32 -17.55 4.20 0.96
N HIS A 33 -18.15 4.24 -0.23
CA HIS A 33 -19.60 4.18 -0.43
C HIS A 33 -20.17 2.79 -0.13
N GLU A 34 -19.47 1.74 -0.53
CA GLU A 34 -19.90 0.34 -0.37
C GLU A 34 -19.65 -0.21 1.05
N PHE A 35 -18.56 0.22 1.70
CA PHE A 35 -18.12 -0.39 2.96
C PHE A 35 -18.67 0.35 4.19
N GLY A 36 -19.08 1.61 4.05
CA GLY A 36 -19.42 2.46 5.19
C GLY A 36 -18.21 2.88 6.02
N THR A 37 -18.37 3.95 6.80
CA THR A 37 -17.27 4.68 7.46
C THR A 37 -16.45 3.84 8.44
N LYS A 38 -17.06 2.83 9.08
CA LYS A 38 -16.39 1.98 10.08
C LYS A 38 -15.26 1.15 9.46
N TRP A 39 -15.49 0.57 8.29
CA TRP A 39 -14.52 -0.29 7.61
C TRP A 39 -13.38 0.51 6.97
N VAL A 40 -13.69 1.71 6.47
CA VAL A 40 -12.68 2.67 5.99
C VAL A 40 -11.67 2.99 7.09
N LEU A 41 -12.14 3.28 8.32
CA LEU A 41 -11.26 3.56 9.46
C LEU A 41 -10.39 2.36 9.84
N ILE A 42 -10.93 1.14 9.80
CA ILE A 42 -10.17 -0.08 10.08
C ILE A 42 -9.06 -0.28 9.02
N LEU A 43 -9.37 -0.11 7.73
CA LEU A 43 -8.39 -0.24 6.65
C LEU A 43 -7.28 0.81 6.74
N ILE A 44 -7.63 2.06 7.08
CA ILE A 44 -6.64 3.11 7.34
C ILE A 44 -5.75 2.75 8.54
N ALA A 45 -6.34 2.22 9.62
CA ALA A 45 -5.57 1.82 10.81
C ALA A 45 -4.62 0.66 10.52
N ILE A 46 -5.06 -0.34 9.75
CA ILE A 46 -4.22 -1.45 9.30
C ILE A 46 -3.06 -0.90 8.47
N TRP A 47 -3.36 -0.11 7.44
CA TRP A 47 -2.36 0.52 6.57
C TRP A 47 -1.33 1.35 7.34
N ALA A 48 -1.80 2.19 8.27
CA ALA A 48 -0.94 3.00 9.13
C ALA A 48 -0.06 2.14 10.04
N GLY A 49 -0.58 1.04 10.57
CA GLY A 49 0.19 0.05 11.32
C GLY A 49 1.33 -0.55 10.51
N GLY A 50 1.07 -0.91 9.25
CA GLY A 50 2.11 -1.38 8.31
C GLY A 50 3.18 -0.32 8.03
N LEU A 51 2.79 0.95 7.88
CA LEU A 51 3.71 2.06 7.68
C LEU A 51 4.62 2.29 8.90
N VAL A 52 4.06 2.24 10.11
CA VAL A 52 4.83 2.38 11.36
C VAL A 52 5.76 1.18 11.55
N ALA A 53 5.29 -0.04 11.30
CA ALA A 53 6.12 -1.24 11.38
C ALA A 53 7.29 -1.17 10.39
N PHE A 54 7.05 -0.71 9.16
CA PHE A 54 8.10 -0.42 8.19
C PHE A 54 9.07 0.63 8.72
N ALA A 55 8.60 1.78 9.20
CA ALA A 55 9.44 2.86 9.69
C ALA A 55 10.34 2.44 10.87
N VAL A 56 9.83 1.61 11.79
CA VAL A 56 10.57 1.15 12.98
C VAL A 56 11.54 0.01 12.63
N ALA A 57 11.11 -0.96 11.81
CA ALA A 57 11.91 -2.14 11.48
C ALA A 57 12.99 -1.88 10.39
N CYS A 58 12.88 -0.78 9.63
CA CYS A 58 13.80 -0.44 8.53
C CYS A 58 15.21 -0.02 8.94
N SER A 59 15.47 0.23 10.23
CA SER A 59 16.74 0.79 10.72
C SER A 59 18.02 0.05 10.23
N PRO A 60 18.06 -1.29 10.10
CA PRO A 60 19.26 -1.98 9.64
C PRO A 60 19.28 -2.44 8.17
N TYR A 61 18.13 -2.61 7.49
CA TYR A 61 18.05 -3.19 6.13
C TYR A 61 17.02 -2.51 5.21
N PRO A 62 17.29 -1.28 4.74
CA PRO A 62 16.31 -0.46 4.02
C PRO A 62 15.81 -1.05 2.70
N ARG A 63 16.66 -1.80 1.96
CA ARG A 63 16.24 -2.39 0.68
C ARG A 63 15.26 -3.55 0.86
N ALA A 64 15.57 -4.47 1.77
CA ALA A 64 14.72 -5.63 2.03
C ALA A 64 13.35 -5.19 2.56
N ALA A 65 13.35 -4.26 3.51
CA ALA A 65 12.14 -3.74 4.10
C ALA A 65 11.24 -3.00 3.10
N GLY A 66 11.83 -2.31 2.10
CA GLY A 66 11.08 -1.69 1.01
C GLY A 66 10.24 -2.71 0.22
N TYR A 67 10.81 -3.88 -0.09
CA TYR A 67 10.09 -4.96 -0.76
C TYR A 67 8.97 -5.56 0.10
N PHE A 68 9.17 -5.68 1.42
CA PHE A 68 8.15 -6.18 2.34
C PHE A 68 6.96 -5.21 2.48
N PHE A 69 7.23 -3.91 2.56
CA PHE A 69 6.15 -2.92 2.58
C PHE A 69 5.39 -2.89 1.25
N MET A 70 6.07 -3.12 0.13
CA MET A 70 5.44 -3.23 -1.19
C MET A 70 4.53 -4.44 -1.34
N SER A 71 4.98 -5.61 -0.90
CA SER A 71 4.12 -6.81 -0.93
C SER A 71 2.92 -6.65 0.00
N TYR A 72 3.12 -6.05 1.17
CA TYR A 72 2.04 -5.69 2.09
C TYR A 72 1.02 -4.74 1.44
N GLN A 73 1.49 -3.67 0.80
CA GLN A 73 0.64 -2.70 0.10
C GLN A 73 -0.17 -3.37 -1.03
N ALA A 74 0.49 -4.19 -1.85
CA ALA A 74 -0.16 -4.90 -2.94
C ALA A 74 -1.24 -5.88 -2.45
N VAL A 75 -1.01 -6.55 -1.30
CA VAL A 75 -2.03 -7.41 -0.67
C VAL A 75 -3.24 -6.60 -0.24
N LEU A 76 -3.04 -5.42 0.37
CA LEU A 76 -4.15 -4.53 0.73
C LEU A 76 -4.93 -4.07 -0.50
N ASP A 77 -4.25 -3.69 -1.58
CA ASP A 77 -4.88 -3.29 -2.84
C ASP A 77 -5.72 -4.44 -3.43
N ILE A 78 -5.19 -5.66 -3.46
CA ILE A 78 -5.92 -6.85 -3.93
C ILE A 78 -7.17 -7.08 -3.09
N ILE A 79 -7.07 -6.99 -1.76
CA ILE A 79 -8.22 -7.16 -0.85
C ILE A 79 -9.26 -6.08 -1.12
N LEU A 80 -8.85 -4.82 -1.28
CA LEU A 80 -9.73 -3.70 -1.60
C LEU A 80 -10.45 -3.92 -2.94
N ILE A 81 -9.71 -4.29 -4.00
CA ILE A 81 -10.27 -4.63 -5.31
C ILE A 81 -11.28 -5.77 -5.16
N LEU A 82 -10.92 -6.87 -4.50
CA LEU A 82 -11.81 -8.01 -4.32
C LEU A 82 -13.08 -7.61 -3.59
N VAL A 83 -13.01 -6.79 -2.54
CA VAL A 83 -14.23 -6.43 -1.79
C VAL A 83 -15.08 -5.41 -2.56
N ILE A 84 -14.47 -4.45 -3.28
CA ILE A 84 -15.20 -3.52 -4.16
C ILE A 84 -15.93 -4.30 -5.25
N PHE A 85 -15.23 -5.14 -6.01
CA PHE A 85 -15.82 -5.85 -7.15
C PHE A 85 -16.61 -7.10 -6.77
N LYS A 86 -16.45 -7.65 -5.56
CA LYS A 86 -17.33 -8.72 -5.06
C LYS A 86 -18.73 -8.19 -4.73
N ALA A 87 -18.91 -6.89 -4.51
CA ALA A 87 -20.24 -6.28 -4.46
C ALA A 87 -20.96 -6.36 -5.82
N ASP A 88 -20.21 -6.40 -6.93
CA ASP A 88 -20.73 -6.38 -8.30
C ASP A 88 -20.84 -7.77 -8.96
N LEU A 89 -20.38 -8.85 -8.32
CA LEU A 89 -20.45 -10.21 -8.88
C LEU A 89 -21.77 -10.88 -8.48
N PRO A 90 -22.75 -11.06 -9.40
CA PRO A 90 -23.90 -11.89 -9.13
C PRO A 90 -23.44 -13.33 -8.93
N VAL A 91 -23.50 -13.82 -7.69
CA VAL A 91 -23.45 -15.26 -7.42
C VAL A 91 -24.80 -15.81 -7.86
N HIS A 92 -24.87 -16.27 -9.11
CA HIS A 92 -25.96 -17.09 -9.64
C HIS A 92 -25.45 -18.51 -9.85
#